data_AF-A0A4Q6DRB3-F1
#
_entry.id   AF-A0A4Q6DRB3-F1
#
_cell.length_a   1.000
_cell.length_b   1.000
_cell.length_c   1.000
_cell.angle_alpha   90.00
_cell.angle_beta   90.00
_cell.angle_gamma   90.00
#
_symmetry.space_group_name_H-M   'P 1'
#
loop_
_entity.id
_entity.type
_entity.pdbx_description
1 polymer ?
#
loop_
_entity_poly.entity_id
_entity_poly.type
_entity_poly.pdbx_seq_one_letter_code
_entity_poly.pdbx_strand_id
1 'polypeptide(L)'
;CIPTVYVSYTGEALDYKVPLLKALNALDKAAVEVCHYFDKGVDKVNASLGIEQEYFLVDIALFNARPDLYLTGRTLFGHISAKNQQLEDHYFGSIPERVYAFMQDMETEALLLGIPLKTRHNEVAPSQFECAPIYEEINLAIDHNQLLMDLMDRVAKRHNFKVLLHEKPYAGINGSGKHNNWSMITNTGRNLLSPGKTPKNNLMFLTFFVNTIKAVYEHADLLRASIASVNNDHRLGANEAPPAIISIFLGSQLSEVLDEIETSRLSKKIKEDNTLWQGIPKIPQILPDNTDRNRTSPFAFTGNKFELRAVGSSANSASPMTILNLIVADQLKKFKIDVDKLMKKGEKKDVALMLVIKRYIKESKNIRFEGNGYSDEWEKEAEARGLSNFKTTPKALDVM
;
A
#
# COMPACT_ATOMS: atom_id res chain seq x y z
N CYS A 1 6.90 -27.46 -5.22
CA CYS A 1 7.41 -26.97 -3.93
C CYS A 1 6.27 -26.96 -2.91
N ILE A 2 6.54 -27.22 -1.63
CA ILE A 2 5.53 -27.10 -0.56
C ILE A 2 5.81 -25.78 0.18
N PRO A 3 4.90 -24.79 0.18
CA PRO A 3 5.05 -23.58 0.98
C PRO A 3 5.15 -23.95 2.46
N THR A 4 6.21 -23.50 3.13
CA THR A 4 6.48 -23.83 4.53
C THR A 4 6.80 -22.59 5.35
N VAL A 5 6.86 -22.77 6.67
CA VAL A 5 7.39 -21.77 7.61
C VAL A 5 8.79 -22.20 8.06
N TYR A 6 9.67 -21.23 8.27
CA TYR A 6 11.02 -21.45 8.79
C TYR A 6 11.14 -20.99 10.23
N VAL A 7 11.43 -21.94 11.12
CA VAL A 7 11.54 -21.71 12.56
C VAL A 7 12.88 -22.22 13.08
N SER A 8 13.44 -21.53 14.05
CA SER A 8 14.64 -21.97 14.76
C SER A 8 14.33 -23.17 15.65
N TYR A 9 15.37 -23.84 16.14
CA TYR A 9 15.23 -24.90 17.16
C TYR A 9 14.57 -24.39 18.46
N THR A 10 14.72 -23.09 18.78
CA THR A 10 14.11 -22.42 19.94
C THR A 10 12.68 -21.93 19.67
N GLY A 11 12.15 -22.13 18.45
CA GLY A 11 10.79 -21.74 18.07
C GLY A 11 10.65 -20.28 17.60
N GLU A 12 11.76 -19.58 17.39
CA GLU A 12 11.77 -18.22 16.82
C GLU A 12 11.48 -18.29 15.32
N ALA A 13 10.75 -17.30 14.81
CA ALA A 13 10.51 -17.19 13.38
C ALA A 13 11.78 -16.69 12.67
N LEU A 14 12.26 -17.46 11.69
CA LEU A 14 13.41 -17.10 10.85
C LEU A 14 12.98 -16.77 9.42
N ASP A 15 11.68 -16.59 9.18
CA ASP A 15 11.08 -16.22 7.91
C ASP A 15 10.21 -14.95 8.02
N TYR A 16 9.66 -14.56 6.88
CA TYR A 16 8.64 -13.51 6.79
C TYR A 16 7.21 -14.03 6.97
N LYS A 17 6.98 -15.34 6.80
CA LYS A 17 5.64 -15.92 6.72
C LYS A 17 4.99 -16.05 8.09
N VAL A 18 5.72 -16.47 9.11
CA VAL A 18 5.20 -16.58 10.48
C VAL A 18 4.80 -15.20 11.05
N PRO A 19 5.65 -14.15 10.97
CA PRO A 19 5.25 -12.81 11.39
C PRO A 19 3.99 -12.31 10.67
N LEU A 20 3.93 -12.49 9.35
CA LEU A 20 2.76 -12.11 8.55
C LEU A 20 1.50 -12.83 9.05
N LEU A 21 1.49 -14.16 9.11
CA LEU A 21 0.31 -14.93 9.53
C LEU A 21 -0.17 -14.53 10.94
N LYS A 22 0.74 -14.20 11.85
CA LYS A 22 0.39 -13.68 13.18
C LYS A 22 -0.27 -12.29 13.10
N ALA A 23 0.25 -11.40 12.27
CA ALA A 23 -0.36 -10.08 12.05
C ALA A 23 -1.75 -10.18 11.41
N LEU A 24 -1.94 -11.08 10.44
CA LEU A 24 -3.24 -11.32 9.81
C LEU A 24 -4.28 -11.83 10.80
N ASN A 25 -3.92 -12.79 11.65
CA ASN A 25 -4.79 -13.29 12.72
C ASN A 25 -5.13 -12.18 13.74
N ALA A 26 -4.18 -11.30 14.05
CA ALA A 26 -4.43 -10.16 14.94
C ALA A 26 -5.42 -9.17 14.32
N LEU A 27 -5.27 -8.87 13.02
CA LEU A 27 -6.18 -8.00 12.28
C LEU A 27 -7.57 -8.59 12.17
N ASP A 28 -7.68 -9.86 11.78
CA ASP A 28 -8.96 -10.58 11.64
C ASP A 28 -9.79 -10.46 12.94
N LYS A 29 -9.20 -10.86 14.07
CA LYS A 29 -9.87 -10.76 15.38
C LYS A 29 -10.29 -9.34 15.73
N ALA A 30 -9.42 -8.36 15.53
CA ALA A 30 -9.73 -6.96 15.85
C ALA A 30 -10.82 -6.39 14.93
N ALA A 31 -10.78 -6.72 13.64
CA ALA A 31 -11.74 -6.27 12.65
C ALA A 31 -13.12 -6.89 12.85
N VAL A 32 -13.21 -8.20 13.15
CA VAL A 32 -14.47 -8.90 13.44
C VAL A 32 -15.20 -8.25 14.63
N GLU A 33 -14.49 -7.98 15.73
CA GLU A 33 -15.06 -7.34 16.92
C GLU A 33 -15.64 -5.93 16.62
N VAL A 34 -14.99 -5.17 15.72
CA VAL A 34 -15.49 -3.86 15.28
C VAL A 34 -16.64 -4.03 14.27
N CYS A 35 -16.58 -5.02 13.38
CA CYS A 35 -17.66 -5.34 12.44
C CYS A 35 -18.96 -5.66 13.17
N HIS A 36 -18.92 -6.27 14.37
CA HIS A 36 -20.12 -6.60 15.16
C HIS A 36 -20.95 -5.39 15.62
N TYR A 37 -20.40 -4.17 15.58
CA TYR A 37 -21.23 -2.97 15.74
C TYR A 37 -22.23 -2.80 14.58
N PHE A 38 -21.91 -3.31 13.40
CA PHE A 38 -22.68 -3.13 12.18
C PHE A 38 -23.40 -4.41 11.76
N ASP A 39 -22.71 -5.54 11.78
CA ASP A 39 -23.22 -6.83 11.32
C ASP A 39 -22.66 -7.96 12.19
N LYS A 40 -23.55 -8.66 12.90
CA LYS A 40 -23.21 -9.78 13.76
C LYS A 40 -22.94 -11.07 12.98
N GLY A 41 -23.27 -11.12 11.69
CA GLY A 41 -23.02 -12.27 10.81
C GLY A 41 -21.57 -12.35 10.31
N VAL A 42 -20.75 -11.34 10.59
CA VAL A 42 -19.32 -11.36 10.24
C VAL A 42 -18.57 -12.17 11.29
N ASP A 43 -17.96 -13.28 10.87
CA ASP A 43 -17.13 -14.14 11.74
C ASP A 43 -15.65 -14.14 11.38
N LYS A 44 -15.32 -13.59 10.19
CA LYS A 44 -13.96 -13.51 9.67
C LYS A 44 -13.79 -12.32 8.74
N VAL A 45 -12.62 -11.70 8.81
CA VAL A 45 -12.15 -10.65 7.91
C VAL A 45 -10.79 -11.05 7.35
N ASN A 46 -10.68 -11.20 6.04
CA ASN A 46 -9.42 -11.46 5.36
C ASN A 46 -8.84 -10.14 4.83
N ALA A 47 -7.54 -9.92 5.04
CA ALA A 47 -6.83 -8.89 4.30
C ALA A 47 -6.56 -9.39 2.87
N SER A 48 -6.75 -8.50 1.90
CA SER A 48 -6.47 -8.76 0.49
C SER A 48 -5.33 -7.89 0.00
N LEU A 49 -4.57 -8.40 -0.97
CA LEU A 49 -3.44 -7.68 -1.55
C LEU A 49 -3.37 -7.88 -3.06
N GLY A 50 -3.28 -6.78 -3.81
CA GLY A 50 -2.83 -6.77 -5.20
C GLY A 50 -1.43 -6.17 -5.29
N ILE A 51 -0.49 -6.88 -5.89
CA ILE A 51 0.92 -6.46 -5.97
C ILE A 51 1.24 -6.08 -7.42
N GLU A 52 1.53 -4.80 -7.66
CA GLU A 52 2.08 -4.33 -8.93
C GLU A 52 3.60 -4.54 -8.89
N GLN A 53 4.15 -5.26 -9.87
CA GLN A 53 5.57 -5.58 -9.94
C GLN A 53 6.22 -4.86 -11.11
N GLU A 54 6.98 -3.82 -10.80
CA GLU A 54 7.84 -3.16 -11.79
C GLU A 54 9.21 -3.85 -11.88
N TYR A 55 9.81 -3.76 -13.06
CA TYR A 55 11.11 -4.35 -13.36
C TYR A 55 11.73 -3.73 -14.62
N PHE A 56 13.04 -3.91 -14.79
CA PHE A 56 13.72 -3.66 -16.06
C PHE A 56 14.10 -4.95 -16.77
N LEU A 57 14.17 -4.92 -18.10
CA LEU A 57 14.83 -5.94 -18.90
C LEU A 57 16.10 -5.38 -19.55
N VAL A 58 17.16 -6.17 -19.50
CA VAL A 58 18.41 -5.88 -20.21
C VAL A 58 18.84 -7.10 -21.01
N ASP A 59 19.38 -6.89 -22.21
CA ASP A 59 19.97 -7.96 -22.99
C ASP A 59 21.07 -8.66 -22.18
N ILE A 60 21.05 -9.99 -22.16
CA ILE A 60 21.96 -10.76 -21.31
C ILE A 60 23.43 -10.55 -21.68
N ALA A 61 23.75 -10.28 -22.95
CA ALA A 61 25.12 -9.98 -23.37
C ALA A 61 25.57 -8.61 -22.82
N LEU A 62 24.68 -7.60 -22.85
CA LEU A 62 24.97 -6.28 -22.29
C LEU A 62 25.09 -6.33 -20.76
N PHE A 63 24.25 -7.14 -20.10
CA PHE A 63 24.34 -7.39 -18.66
C PHE A 63 25.70 -7.99 -18.28
N ASN A 64 26.13 -9.03 -18.97
CA ASN A 64 27.41 -9.70 -18.71
C ASN A 64 28.62 -8.81 -19.05
N ALA A 65 28.48 -7.90 -20.02
CA ALA A 65 29.51 -6.92 -20.35
C ALA A 65 29.65 -5.80 -19.30
N ARG A 66 28.76 -5.74 -18.31
CA ARG A 66 28.74 -4.74 -17.23
C ARG A 66 28.94 -5.40 -15.86
N PRO A 67 30.19 -5.61 -15.41
CA PRO A 67 30.47 -6.26 -14.12
C PRO A 67 29.80 -5.57 -12.92
N ASP A 68 29.65 -4.26 -12.96
CA ASP A 68 28.95 -3.51 -11.91
C ASP A 68 27.46 -3.84 -11.87
N LEU A 69 26.79 -3.90 -13.03
CA LEU A 69 25.39 -4.31 -13.13
C LEU A 69 25.20 -5.79 -12.74
N TYR A 70 26.14 -6.66 -13.14
CA TYR A 70 26.13 -8.07 -12.81
C TYR A 70 26.26 -8.32 -11.30
N LEU A 71 27.21 -7.66 -10.64
CA LEU A 71 27.52 -7.89 -9.23
C LEU A 71 26.58 -7.16 -8.28
N THR A 72 26.11 -5.97 -8.66
CA THR A 72 25.35 -5.09 -7.75
C THR A 72 23.88 -4.94 -8.13
N GLY A 73 23.46 -5.44 -9.29
CA GLY A 73 22.09 -5.25 -9.80
C GLY A 73 21.80 -3.83 -10.29
N ARG A 74 22.78 -2.92 -10.25
CA ARG A 74 22.70 -1.55 -10.75
C ARG A 74 24.00 -1.09 -11.41
N THR A 75 23.92 -0.04 -12.20
CA THR A 75 25.12 0.65 -12.70
C THR A 75 25.71 1.53 -11.59
N LEU A 76 27.04 1.43 -11.37
CA LEU A 76 27.77 2.26 -10.40
C LEU A 76 28.36 3.52 -11.06
N PHE A 77 28.60 3.46 -12.36
CA PHE A 77 29.08 4.57 -13.18
C PHE A 77 28.51 4.48 -14.59
N GLY A 78 28.59 5.59 -15.32
CA GLY A 78 28.14 5.69 -16.71
C GLY A 78 27.61 7.08 -17.04
N HIS A 79 27.81 7.51 -18.28
CA HIS A 79 27.17 8.73 -18.79
C HIS A 79 25.72 8.42 -19.16
N ILE A 80 24.83 9.41 -19.00
CA ILE A 80 23.44 9.33 -19.44
C ILE A 80 23.39 9.08 -20.97
N SER A 81 22.51 8.17 -21.40
CA SER A 81 22.26 7.90 -22.82
C SER A 81 21.77 9.14 -23.55
N ALA A 82 22.18 9.31 -24.81
CA ALA A 82 21.69 10.39 -25.67
C ALA A 82 20.15 10.33 -25.87
N LYS A 83 19.58 9.11 -25.82
CA LYS A 83 18.13 8.87 -25.73
C LYS A 83 17.83 8.32 -24.33
N ASN A 84 17.62 9.22 -23.38
CA ASN A 84 17.17 8.92 -22.02
C ASN A 84 15.67 9.23 -21.88
N GLN A 85 15.14 9.16 -20.66
CA GLN A 85 13.77 9.57 -20.36
C GLN A 85 13.64 11.09 -20.50
N GLN A 86 13.25 11.56 -21.69
CA GLN A 86 13.08 13.00 -22.01
C GLN A 86 11.61 13.40 -22.08
N LEU A 87 10.73 12.46 -22.42
CA LEU A 87 9.28 12.61 -22.52
C LEU A 87 8.61 11.38 -21.89
N GLU A 88 7.33 11.49 -21.52
CA GLU A 88 6.51 10.36 -21.01
C GLU A 88 6.09 9.37 -22.12
N ASP A 89 6.64 9.51 -23.34
CA ASP A 89 6.29 8.78 -24.56
C ASP A 89 6.41 7.24 -24.48
N HIS A 90 7.13 6.74 -23.47
CA HIS A 90 7.30 5.30 -23.24
C HIS A 90 6.11 4.68 -22.50
N TYR A 91 5.40 5.47 -21.68
CA TYR A 91 4.27 4.99 -20.89
C TYR A 91 3.11 4.62 -21.82
N PHE A 92 2.69 3.34 -21.78
CA PHE A 92 1.74 2.76 -22.74
C PHE A 92 2.14 2.87 -24.24
N GLY A 93 3.44 3.04 -24.54
CA GLY A 93 3.96 2.97 -25.90
C GLY A 93 3.94 1.54 -26.47
N SER A 94 4.40 1.37 -27.72
CA SER A 94 4.54 0.04 -28.33
C SER A 94 5.62 -0.80 -27.63
N ILE A 95 5.29 -2.03 -27.22
CA ILE A 95 6.24 -2.97 -26.59
C ILE A 95 7.10 -3.62 -27.69
N PRO A 96 8.44 -3.64 -27.58
CA PRO A 96 9.31 -4.33 -28.54
C PRO A 96 8.97 -5.82 -28.66
N GLU A 97 9.00 -6.39 -29.87
CA GLU A 97 8.56 -7.76 -30.14
C GLU A 97 9.27 -8.81 -29.27
N ARG A 98 10.58 -8.67 -29.05
CA ARG A 98 11.36 -9.59 -28.19
C ARG A 98 10.89 -9.55 -26.74
N VAL A 99 10.53 -8.36 -26.23
CA VAL A 99 9.99 -8.19 -24.88
C VAL A 99 8.58 -8.77 -24.80
N TYR A 100 7.76 -8.53 -25.82
CA TYR A 100 6.41 -9.06 -25.87
C TYR A 100 6.40 -10.60 -25.84
N ALA A 101 7.29 -11.25 -26.60
CA ALA A 101 7.47 -12.70 -26.55
C ALA A 101 7.86 -13.21 -25.16
N PHE A 102 8.79 -12.52 -24.47
CA PHE A 102 9.10 -12.80 -23.07
C PHE A 102 7.87 -12.67 -22.16
N MET A 103 7.11 -11.59 -22.30
CA MET A 103 5.94 -11.33 -21.46
C MET A 103 4.83 -12.37 -21.67
N GLN A 104 4.61 -12.84 -22.91
CA GLN A 104 3.64 -13.89 -23.23
C GLN A 104 4.01 -15.23 -22.60
N ASP A 105 5.29 -15.60 -22.69
CA ASP A 105 5.83 -16.81 -22.09
C ASP A 105 5.75 -16.74 -20.55
N MET A 106 6.15 -15.60 -19.97
CA MET A 106 6.08 -15.36 -18.53
C MET A 106 4.64 -15.43 -18.00
N GLU A 107 3.67 -14.84 -18.71
CA GLU A 107 2.25 -14.93 -18.35
C GLU A 107 1.73 -16.36 -18.44
N THR A 108 2.11 -17.11 -19.48
CA THR A 108 1.68 -18.50 -19.66
C THR A 108 2.15 -19.36 -18.48
N GLU A 109 3.44 -19.28 -18.12
CA GLU A 109 3.99 -20.02 -16.99
C GLU A 109 3.38 -19.58 -15.64
N ALA A 110 3.12 -18.28 -15.47
CA ALA A 110 2.49 -17.75 -14.27
C ALA A 110 1.08 -18.33 -14.09
N LEU A 111 0.29 -18.36 -15.17
CA LEU A 111 -1.05 -18.96 -15.15
C LEU A 111 -1.01 -20.47 -14.88
N LEU A 112 -0.02 -21.20 -15.41
CA LEU A 112 0.19 -22.63 -15.10
C LEU A 112 0.51 -22.87 -13.62
N LEU A 113 1.15 -21.90 -12.96
CA LEU A 113 1.44 -21.92 -11.52
C LEU A 113 0.29 -21.37 -10.66
N GLY A 114 -0.81 -20.94 -11.27
CA GLY A 114 -1.99 -20.39 -10.57
C GLY A 114 -1.90 -18.90 -10.23
N ILE A 115 -0.87 -18.19 -10.69
CA ILE A 115 -0.70 -16.75 -10.48
C ILE A 115 -1.61 -16.00 -11.46
N PRO A 116 -2.62 -15.24 -11.00
CA PRO A 116 -3.65 -14.68 -11.87
C PRO A 116 -3.21 -13.35 -12.49
N LEU A 117 -2.11 -13.36 -13.27
CA LEU A 117 -1.63 -12.17 -14.00
C LEU A 117 -2.74 -11.58 -14.87
N LYS A 118 -2.90 -10.25 -14.81
CA LYS A 118 -4.00 -9.54 -15.46
C LYS A 118 -3.54 -8.42 -16.38
N THR A 119 -2.58 -7.63 -15.95
CA THR A 119 -2.06 -6.48 -16.71
C THR A 119 -0.56 -6.62 -16.91
N ARG A 120 -0.09 -6.07 -18.04
CA ARG A 120 1.32 -5.86 -18.37
C ARG A 120 1.46 -4.69 -19.32
N HIS A 121 2.43 -3.81 -19.09
CA HIS A 121 2.67 -2.64 -19.94
C HIS A 121 4.10 -2.13 -19.82
N ASN A 122 4.46 -1.20 -20.72
CA ASN A 122 5.64 -0.37 -20.55
C ASN A 122 5.43 0.61 -19.40
N GLU A 123 6.49 0.83 -18.65
CA GLU A 123 6.58 1.91 -17.67
C GLU A 123 7.25 3.16 -18.26
N VAL A 124 7.41 4.20 -17.46
CA VAL A 124 7.89 5.51 -17.94
C VAL A 124 9.37 5.47 -18.37
N ALA A 125 10.24 4.70 -17.70
CA ALA A 125 11.64 4.61 -18.12
C ALA A 125 11.86 3.63 -19.29
N PRO A 126 12.88 3.86 -20.14
CA PRO A 126 13.24 2.93 -21.19
C PRO A 126 13.57 1.53 -20.66
N SER A 127 12.95 0.50 -21.26
CA SER A 127 13.09 -0.90 -20.85
C SER A 127 12.61 -1.19 -19.42
N GLN A 128 11.78 -0.32 -18.85
CA GLN A 128 11.00 -0.58 -17.64
C GLN A 128 9.61 -1.09 -18.03
N PHE A 129 9.12 -2.04 -17.26
CA PHE A 129 7.82 -2.66 -17.47
C PHE A 129 7.16 -2.94 -16.11
N GLU A 130 5.85 -3.14 -16.16
CA GLU A 130 5.06 -3.58 -15.01
C GLU A 130 4.24 -4.81 -15.39
N CYS A 131 3.98 -5.66 -14.39
CA CYS A 131 2.87 -6.60 -14.43
C CYS A 131 2.13 -6.64 -13.10
N ALA A 132 0.82 -6.85 -13.14
CA ALA A 132 0.00 -6.98 -11.93
C ALA A 132 -1.00 -8.14 -12.06
N PRO A 133 -1.10 -9.02 -11.04
CA PRO A 133 -2.15 -10.00 -10.93
C PRO A 133 -3.43 -9.40 -10.34
N ILE A 134 -4.52 -10.14 -10.46
CA ILE A 134 -5.73 -9.88 -9.67
C ILE A 134 -5.36 -10.02 -8.19
N TYR A 135 -5.92 -9.16 -7.33
CA TYR A 135 -5.70 -9.26 -5.89
C TYR A 135 -6.18 -10.61 -5.34
N GLU A 136 -5.52 -11.07 -4.29
CA GLU A 136 -5.83 -12.34 -3.61
C GLU A 136 -5.84 -12.13 -2.09
N GLU A 137 -6.12 -13.19 -1.33
CA GLU A 137 -5.81 -13.20 0.10
C GLU A 137 -4.31 -12.94 0.29
N ILE A 138 -3.97 -12.09 1.24
CA ILE A 138 -2.65 -11.46 1.30
C ILE A 138 -1.48 -12.44 1.49
N ASN A 139 -1.62 -13.55 2.22
CA ASN A 139 -0.55 -14.55 2.28
C ASN A 139 -0.33 -15.18 0.90
N LEU A 140 -1.40 -15.57 0.22
CA LEU A 140 -1.32 -16.16 -1.12
C LEU A 140 -0.74 -15.17 -2.14
N ALA A 141 -1.18 -13.92 -2.13
CA ALA A 141 -0.68 -12.88 -3.03
C ALA A 141 0.84 -12.69 -2.89
N ILE A 142 1.35 -12.73 -1.66
CA ILE A 142 2.79 -12.60 -1.38
C ILE A 142 3.55 -13.84 -1.84
N ASP A 143 3.04 -15.05 -1.55
CA ASP A 143 3.64 -16.31 -2.02
C ASP A 143 3.70 -16.34 -3.56
N HIS A 144 2.63 -15.91 -4.23
CA HIS A 144 2.56 -15.77 -5.68
C HIS A 144 3.52 -14.71 -6.22
N ASN A 145 3.68 -13.55 -5.58
CA ASN A 145 4.68 -12.56 -6.03
C ASN A 145 6.12 -13.06 -5.86
N GLN A 146 6.45 -13.77 -4.78
CA GLN A 146 7.77 -14.39 -4.62
C GLN A 146 8.05 -15.40 -5.72
N LEU A 147 7.06 -16.25 -6.05
CA LEU A 147 7.17 -17.21 -7.14
C LEU A 147 7.25 -16.52 -8.51
N LEU A 148 6.50 -15.46 -8.72
CA LEU A 148 6.54 -14.64 -9.94
C LEU A 148 7.94 -14.09 -10.19
N MET A 149 8.61 -13.54 -9.17
CA MET A 149 9.97 -13.01 -9.33
C MET A 149 11.00 -14.09 -9.72
N ASP A 150 10.93 -15.30 -9.15
CA ASP A 150 11.78 -16.43 -9.57
C ASP A 150 11.45 -16.87 -11.00
N LEU A 151 10.16 -16.96 -11.33
CA LEU A 151 9.68 -17.30 -12.67
C LEU A 151 10.19 -16.29 -13.71
N MET A 152 10.08 -14.99 -13.44
CA MET A 152 10.54 -13.92 -14.33
C MET A 152 12.03 -14.10 -14.68
N ASP A 153 12.89 -14.38 -13.70
CA ASP A 153 14.32 -14.58 -13.94
C ASP A 153 14.60 -15.82 -14.81
N ARG A 154 13.87 -16.91 -14.60
CA ARG A 154 14.00 -18.14 -15.41
C ARG A 154 13.52 -17.94 -16.83
N VAL A 155 12.35 -17.35 -17.01
CA VAL A 155 11.76 -17.10 -18.34
C VAL A 155 12.64 -16.11 -19.11
N ALA A 156 13.12 -15.04 -18.48
CA ALA A 156 13.95 -14.03 -19.14
C ALA A 156 15.19 -14.64 -19.79
N LYS A 157 15.84 -15.62 -19.14
CA LYS A 157 17.00 -16.33 -19.70
C LYS A 157 16.67 -17.07 -20.99
N ARG A 158 15.47 -17.65 -21.13
CA ARG A 158 15.01 -18.30 -22.39
C ARG A 158 14.91 -17.31 -23.54
N HIS A 159 14.69 -16.03 -23.24
CA HIS A 159 14.55 -14.93 -24.20
C HIS A 159 15.80 -14.05 -24.31
N ASN A 160 16.96 -14.53 -23.82
CA ASN A 160 18.23 -13.79 -23.80
C ASN A 160 18.15 -12.44 -23.09
N PHE A 161 17.32 -12.36 -22.05
CA PHE A 161 17.22 -11.22 -21.16
C PHE A 161 17.71 -11.56 -19.75
N LYS A 162 18.08 -10.52 -19.01
CA LYS A 162 18.14 -10.51 -17.56
C LYS A 162 17.07 -9.54 -17.04
N VAL A 163 16.24 -10.03 -16.10
CA VAL A 163 15.33 -9.18 -15.33
C VAL A 163 16.13 -8.51 -14.20
N LEU A 164 15.93 -7.21 -14.05
CA LEU A 164 16.48 -6.41 -12.96
C LEU A 164 15.34 -5.95 -12.06
N LEU A 165 15.35 -6.41 -10.81
CA LEU A 165 14.38 -6.04 -9.77
C LEU A 165 14.93 -5.00 -8.79
N HIS A 166 16.18 -4.55 -8.99
CA HIS A 166 16.76 -3.50 -8.17
C HIS A 166 15.94 -2.20 -8.32
N GLU A 167 15.69 -1.50 -7.23
CA GLU A 167 14.79 -0.33 -7.14
C GLU A 167 15.28 0.85 -7.99
N LYS A 168 16.59 0.97 -8.18
CA LYS A 168 17.22 1.99 -9.03
C LYS A 168 18.38 1.44 -9.87
N PRO A 169 18.12 0.66 -10.94
CA PRO A 169 19.19 0.01 -11.70
C PRO A 169 20.05 1.04 -12.46
N TYR A 170 19.44 2.11 -12.94
CA TYR A 170 20.09 3.16 -13.73
C TYR A 170 19.87 4.54 -13.08
N ALA A 171 20.92 5.36 -13.01
CA ALA A 171 20.83 6.71 -12.48
C ALA A 171 20.14 7.67 -13.47
N GLY A 172 19.39 8.65 -12.96
CA GLY A 172 18.79 9.72 -13.78
C GLY A 172 17.52 9.38 -14.55
N ILE A 173 16.96 8.17 -14.39
CA ILE A 173 15.65 7.76 -14.95
C ILE A 173 14.76 7.19 -13.84
N ASN A 174 13.50 6.83 -14.10
CA ASN A 174 12.60 6.25 -13.07
C ASN A 174 13.21 4.98 -12.44
N GLY A 175 12.84 4.75 -11.19
CA GLY A 175 13.16 3.50 -10.48
C GLY A 175 11.97 2.55 -10.50
N SER A 176 12.18 1.32 -10.03
CA SER A 176 11.15 0.28 -9.98
C SER A 176 10.52 0.16 -8.59
N GLY A 177 9.19 0.25 -8.53
CA GLY A 177 8.36 0.04 -7.34
C GLY A 177 7.75 -1.36 -7.21
N LYS A 178 7.12 -1.60 -6.06
CA LYS A 178 6.23 -2.75 -5.82
C LYS A 178 4.95 -2.29 -5.12
N HIS A 179 3.99 -1.73 -5.84
CA HIS A 179 2.83 -1.14 -5.18
C HIS A 179 1.96 -2.21 -4.54
N ASN A 180 1.68 -2.02 -3.25
CA ASN A 180 0.89 -2.95 -2.45
C ASN A 180 -0.51 -2.38 -2.23
N ASN A 181 -1.46 -2.87 -3.03
CA ASN A 181 -2.87 -2.51 -2.98
C ASN A 181 -3.60 -3.32 -1.90
N TRP A 182 -3.70 -2.77 -0.70
CA TRP A 182 -4.22 -3.42 0.50
C TRP A 182 -5.68 -3.08 0.78
N SER A 183 -6.46 -4.09 1.17
CA SER A 183 -7.83 -3.92 1.66
C SER A 183 -8.25 -5.02 2.65
N MET A 184 -9.47 -4.92 3.19
CA MET A 184 -10.05 -5.87 4.15
C MET A 184 -11.43 -6.31 3.68
N ILE A 185 -11.66 -7.62 3.58
CA ILE A 185 -12.88 -8.22 3.04
C ILE A 185 -13.48 -9.19 4.06
N THR A 186 -14.74 -8.99 4.42
CA THR A 186 -15.47 -9.89 5.33
C THR A 186 -15.76 -11.24 4.66
N ASN A 187 -15.98 -12.28 5.46
CA ASN A 187 -16.54 -13.57 5.02
C ASN A 187 -17.87 -13.43 4.24
N THR A 188 -18.63 -12.37 4.50
CA THR A 188 -19.87 -12.03 3.78
C THR A 188 -19.62 -11.36 2.41
N GLY A 189 -18.37 -11.27 1.95
CA GLY A 189 -17.98 -10.74 0.64
C GLY A 189 -17.89 -9.23 0.59
N ARG A 190 -17.88 -8.55 1.75
CA ARG A 190 -17.91 -7.08 1.79
C ARG A 190 -16.52 -6.50 2.03
N ASN A 191 -16.08 -5.66 1.10
CA ASN A 191 -14.91 -4.83 1.28
C ASN A 191 -15.21 -3.67 2.26
N LEU A 192 -14.46 -3.62 3.37
CA LEU A 192 -14.61 -2.65 4.45
C LEU A 192 -14.10 -1.24 4.10
N LEU A 193 -13.26 -1.14 3.08
CA LEU A 193 -12.74 0.11 2.52
C LEU A 193 -13.50 0.54 1.25
N SER A 194 -14.60 -0.13 0.90
CA SER A 194 -15.51 0.36 -0.15
C SER A 194 -16.55 1.31 0.46
N PRO A 195 -16.70 2.54 -0.08
CA PRO A 195 -17.80 3.43 0.28
C PRO A 195 -19.16 2.74 0.11
N GLY A 196 -20.06 2.95 1.06
CA GLY A 196 -21.39 2.38 1.03
C GLY A 196 -22.41 3.22 0.24
N LYS A 197 -23.57 2.63 -0.03
CA LYS A 197 -24.75 3.36 -0.55
C LYS A 197 -25.74 3.77 0.55
N THR A 198 -25.75 3.03 1.66
CA THR A 198 -26.65 3.28 2.80
C THR A 198 -25.89 3.97 3.92
N PRO A 199 -26.55 4.79 4.76
CA PRO A 199 -25.91 5.44 5.89
C PRO A 199 -25.17 4.49 6.86
N LYS A 200 -25.76 3.34 7.19
CA LYS A 200 -25.12 2.28 8.00
C LYS A 200 -23.82 1.80 7.35
N ASN A 201 -23.86 1.60 6.04
CA ASN A 201 -22.71 1.13 5.28
C ASN A 201 -21.59 2.16 5.21
N ASN A 202 -21.94 3.45 5.13
CA ASN A 202 -20.99 4.55 5.19
C ASN A 202 -20.35 4.69 6.56
N LEU A 203 -21.11 4.50 7.64
CA LEU A 203 -20.54 4.53 8.99
C LEU A 203 -19.50 3.42 9.19
N MET A 204 -19.77 2.22 8.66
CA MET A 204 -18.78 1.14 8.70
C MET A 204 -17.54 1.48 7.86
N PHE A 205 -17.72 1.96 6.63
CA PHE A 205 -16.59 2.42 5.81
C PHE A 205 -15.76 3.48 6.54
N LEU A 206 -16.38 4.55 7.05
CA LEU A 206 -15.69 5.61 7.80
C LEU A 206 -14.95 5.07 9.02
N THR A 207 -15.52 4.08 9.70
CA THR A 207 -14.87 3.42 10.84
C THR A 207 -13.54 2.81 10.42
N PHE A 208 -13.51 1.96 9.39
CA PHE A 208 -12.27 1.30 8.96
C PHE A 208 -11.31 2.26 8.25
N PHE A 209 -11.84 3.19 7.46
CA PHE A 209 -11.07 4.21 6.76
C PHE A 209 -10.31 5.13 7.72
N VAL A 210 -11.00 5.73 8.70
CA VAL A 210 -10.38 6.62 9.69
C VAL A 210 -9.44 5.86 10.63
N ASN A 211 -9.77 4.62 11.02
CA ASN A 211 -8.84 3.81 11.80
C ASN A 211 -7.57 3.46 11.03
N THR A 212 -7.65 3.22 9.72
CA THR A 212 -6.45 3.02 8.89
C THR A 212 -5.56 4.27 8.88
N ILE A 213 -6.16 5.45 8.67
CA ILE A 213 -5.45 6.74 8.68
C ILE A 213 -4.78 6.97 10.04
N LYS A 214 -5.52 6.74 11.13
CA LYS A 214 -5.02 6.91 12.50
C LYS A 214 -3.89 5.92 12.83
N ALA A 215 -3.98 4.67 12.38
CA ALA A 215 -2.94 3.67 12.57
C ALA A 215 -1.63 4.07 11.88
N VAL A 216 -1.72 4.51 10.62
CA VAL A 216 -0.56 4.98 9.86
C VAL A 216 0.02 6.26 10.46
N TYR A 217 -0.82 7.17 10.97
CA TYR A 217 -0.34 8.35 11.69
C TYR A 217 0.46 8.01 12.96
N GLU A 218 -0.04 7.12 13.81
CA GLU A 218 0.65 6.76 15.07
C GLU A 218 1.93 5.95 14.84
N HIS A 219 2.04 5.25 13.71
CA HIS A 219 3.13 4.32 13.41
C HIS A 219 3.83 4.60 12.08
N ALA A 220 3.82 5.86 11.63
CA ALA A 220 4.40 6.30 10.37
C ALA A 220 5.88 5.86 10.26
N ASP A 221 6.64 6.06 11.32
CA ASP A 221 8.07 5.75 11.38
C ASP A 221 8.33 4.23 11.27
N LEU A 222 7.50 3.41 11.92
CA LEU A 222 7.58 1.94 11.82
C LEU A 222 7.24 1.44 10.41
N LEU A 223 6.25 2.06 9.75
CA LEU A 223 5.93 1.76 8.36
C LEU A 223 7.08 2.18 7.42
N ARG A 224 7.71 3.34 7.66
CA ARG A 224 8.92 3.76 6.91
C ARG A 224 10.08 2.79 7.10
N ALA A 225 10.29 2.29 8.31
CA ALA A 225 11.32 1.29 8.61
C ALA A 225 11.08 -0.02 7.84
N SER A 226 9.82 -0.45 7.74
CA SER A 226 9.45 -1.72 7.11
C SER A 226 9.76 -1.83 5.61
N ILE A 227 9.95 -0.69 4.94
CA ILE A 227 10.31 -0.56 3.51
C ILE A 227 11.76 -0.09 3.32
N ALA A 228 12.54 0.06 4.39
CA ALA A 228 13.91 0.54 4.33
C ALA A 228 14.85 -0.51 3.73
N SER A 229 15.62 -0.10 2.73
CA SER A 229 16.74 -0.86 2.21
C SER A 229 17.68 0.10 1.48
N VAL A 230 18.96 -0.27 1.40
CA VAL A 230 19.97 0.53 0.68
C VAL A 230 19.54 0.79 -0.76
N ASN A 231 18.94 -0.19 -1.42
CA ASN A 231 18.48 -0.04 -2.80
C ASN A 231 17.31 0.96 -2.91
N ASN A 232 16.33 0.86 -2.01
CA ASN A 232 15.15 1.72 -2.03
C ASN A 232 15.48 3.16 -1.62
N ASP A 233 16.53 3.41 -0.83
CA ASP A 233 17.02 4.76 -0.54
C ASP A 233 17.48 5.50 -1.81
N HIS A 234 17.94 4.79 -2.85
CA HIS A 234 18.25 5.39 -4.15
C HIS A 234 17.02 5.68 -5.02
N ARG A 235 15.85 5.13 -4.64
CA ARG A 235 14.59 5.28 -5.36
C ARG A 235 13.73 6.37 -4.74
N LEU A 236 13.49 6.32 -3.43
CA LEU A 236 12.56 7.21 -2.73
C LEU A 236 12.92 8.69 -2.91
N GLY A 237 11.90 9.52 -3.12
CA GLY A 237 12.01 10.98 -3.25
C GLY A 237 12.50 11.46 -4.61
N ALA A 238 12.44 10.61 -5.64
CA ALA A 238 12.85 10.97 -7.00
C ALA A 238 11.99 10.22 -8.05
N ASN A 239 11.76 10.87 -9.19
CA ASN A 239 11.28 10.24 -10.43
C ASN A 239 10.13 9.23 -10.21
N GLU A 240 8.97 9.75 -9.79
CA GLU A 240 7.73 9.01 -9.51
C GLU A 240 7.72 8.09 -8.28
N ALA A 241 8.84 7.95 -7.56
CA ALA A 241 8.83 7.28 -6.27
C ALA A 241 8.61 8.26 -5.11
N PRO A 242 7.71 7.95 -4.16
CA PRO A 242 7.35 8.85 -3.07
C PRO A 242 8.54 9.20 -2.17
N PRO A 243 8.51 10.36 -1.47
CA PRO A 243 9.54 10.70 -0.50
C PRO A 243 9.52 9.75 0.70
N ALA A 244 10.57 9.80 1.52
CA ALA A 244 10.68 9.03 2.76
C ALA A 244 9.73 9.51 3.88
N ILE A 245 8.92 10.53 3.63
CA ILE A 245 7.93 11.09 4.55
C ILE A 245 6.63 10.32 4.36
N ILE A 246 6.23 9.50 5.33
CA ILE A 246 4.96 8.78 5.27
C ILE A 246 3.81 9.78 5.45
N SER A 247 2.99 9.92 4.41
CA SER A 247 1.77 10.73 4.39
C SER A 247 0.68 10.00 3.61
N ILE A 248 -0.57 10.42 3.82
CA ILE A 248 -1.73 9.77 3.22
C ILE A 248 -2.45 10.71 2.26
N PHE A 249 -2.60 10.27 1.02
CA PHE A 249 -3.45 10.91 0.02
C PHE A 249 -4.85 10.28 0.05
N LEU A 250 -5.90 11.09 0.22
CA LEU A 250 -7.29 10.62 0.26
C LEU A 250 -8.09 11.00 -0.99
N GLY A 251 -7.63 12.00 -1.73
CA GLY A 251 -8.42 12.71 -2.74
C GLY A 251 -9.26 13.82 -2.11
N SER A 252 -9.47 14.89 -2.87
CA SER A 252 -10.17 16.10 -2.41
C SER A 252 -11.55 15.80 -1.82
N GLN A 253 -12.34 14.95 -2.49
CA GLN A 253 -13.70 14.62 -2.07
C GLN A 253 -13.75 13.98 -0.68
N LEU A 254 -12.91 12.98 -0.42
CA LEU A 254 -12.88 12.32 0.89
C LEU A 254 -12.21 13.19 1.95
N SER A 255 -11.20 13.98 1.56
CA SER A 255 -10.58 14.97 2.44
C SER A 255 -11.62 15.97 2.95
N GLU A 256 -12.44 16.54 2.07
CA GLU A 256 -13.52 17.47 2.43
C GLU A 256 -14.56 16.81 3.34
N VAL A 257 -14.97 15.57 3.05
CA VAL A 257 -15.90 14.82 3.91
C VAL A 257 -15.35 14.66 5.33
N LEU A 258 -14.06 14.36 5.49
CA LEU A 258 -13.46 14.27 6.83
C LEU A 258 -13.45 15.62 7.55
N ASP A 259 -13.19 16.72 6.83
CA ASP A 259 -13.17 18.07 7.40
C ASP A 259 -14.59 18.54 7.80
N GLU A 260 -15.61 18.17 7.04
CA GLU A 260 -17.01 18.37 7.41
C GLU A 260 -17.37 17.61 8.70
N ILE A 261 -16.94 16.35 8.84
CA ILE A 261 -17.18 15.57 10.06
C ILE A 261 -16.46 16.22 11.26
N GLU A 262 -15.23 16.70 11.07
CA GLU A 262 -14.46 17.41 12.11
C GLU A 262 -15.17 18.70 12.59
N THR A 263 -15.71 19.48 11.65
CA THR A 263 -16.32 20.79 11.95
C THR A 263 -17.79 20.70 12.37
N SER A 264 -18.50 19.64 11.96
CA SER A 264 -19.93 19.44 12.25
C SER A 264 -20.24 19.48 13.76
N ARG A 265 -21.19 20.33 14.17
CA ARG A 265 -21.67 20.31 15.56
C ARG A 265 -22.61 19.11 15.73
N LEU A 266 -22.13 18.06 16.41
CA LEU A 266 -22.99 16.99 16.92
C LEU A 266 -23.96 17.64 17.92
N SER A 267 -25.18 17.96 17.48
CA SER A 267 -26.14 18.67 18.32
C SER A 267 -26.57 17.76 19.48
N LYS A 268 -26.58 18.29 20.71
CA LYS A 268 -27.10 17.59 21.91
C LYS A 268 -28.60 17.22 21.82
N LYS A 269 -29.27 17.58 20.72
CA LYS A 269 -30.68 17.28 20.41
C LYS A 269 -30.88 15.98 19.62
N ILE A 270 -29.84 15.18 19.39
CA ILE A 270 -29.97 13.84 18.77
C ILE A 270 -30.48 12.82 19.81
N LYS A 271 -31.68 13.06 20.34
CA LYS A 271 -32.42 12.09 21.17
C LYS A 271 -33.47 11.31 20.39
N GLU A 272 -33.81 11.73 19.18
CA GLU A 272 -34.79 11.07 18.31
C GLU A 272 -34.11 10.28 17.19
N ASP A 273 -34.46 8.99 17.08
CA ASP A 273 -33.81 7.94 16.28
C ASP A 273 -33.70 8.21 14.76
N ASN A 274 -34.35 9.26 14.24
CA ASN A 274 -34.32 9.61 12.81
C ASN A 274 -33.37 10.76 12.44
N THR A 275 -32.77 11.46 13.40
CA THR A 275 -31.92 12.64 13.13
C THR A 275 -30.42 12.32 13.03
N LEU A 276 -29.97 11.16 13.54
CA LEU A 276 -28.56 10.80 13.48
C LEU A 276 -28.09 10.55 12.04
N TRP A 277 -28.93 9.94 11.21
CA TRP A 277 -28.65 9.71 9.79
C TRP A 277 -28.59 11.00 8.98
N GLN A 278 -29.17 12.11 9.48
CA GLN A 278 -29.03 13.44 8.87
C GLN A 278 -27.67 14.09 9.19
N GLY A 279 -26.96 13.61 10.23
CA GLY A 279 -25.66 14.13 10.65
C GLY A 279 -24.45 13.36 10.12
N ILE A 280 -24.65 12.17 9.53
CA ILE A 280 -23.59 11.48 8.79
C ILE A 280 -23.60 12.06 7.37
N PRO A 281 -22.52 12.72 6.91
CA PRO A 281 -22.48 13.24 5.56
C PRO A 281 -22.74 12.10 4.58
N LYS A 282 -23.57 12.38 3.57
CA LYS A 282 -23.66 11.46 2.44
C LYS A 282 -22.30 11.48 1.77
N ILE A 283 -21.56 10.39 1.88
CA ILE A 283 -20.33 10.21 1.12
C ILE A 283 -20.74 10.26 -0.35
N PRO A 284 -20.27 11.24 -1.13
CA PRO A 284 -20.57 11.31 -2.55
C PRO A 284 -20.14 9.98 -3.18
N GLN A 285 -20.81 9.60 -4.28
CA GLN A 285 -20.30 8.49 -5.06
C GLN A 285 -18.90 8.88 -5.50
N ILE A 286 -17.89 8.19 -4.97
CA ILE A 286 -16.51 8.34 -5.42
C ILE A 286 -16.52 7.81 -6.84
N LEU A 287 -16.60 8.74 -7.79
CA LEU A 287 -16.34 8.42 -9.18
C LEU A 287 -14.91 7.88 -9.24
N PRO A 288 -14.62 6.87 -10.08
CA PRO A 288 -13.24 6.46 -10.32
C PRO A 288 -12.47 7.71 -10.71
N ASP A 289 -11.71 8.22 -9.75
CA ASP A 289 -11.16 9.55 -9.82
C ASP A 289 -9.92 9.48 -10.71
N ASN A 290 -9.84 10.35 -11.72
CA ASN A 290 -8.65 10.50 -12.53
C ASN A 290 -7.54 11.27 -11.79
N THR A 291 -7.73 11.59 -10.49
CA THR A 291 -6.74 12.20 -9.60
C THR A 291 -5.66 11.24 -9.10
N ASP A 292 -5.58 10.01 -9.64
CA ASP A 292 -4.45 9.08 -9.51
C ASP A 292 -3.10 9.64 -10.05
N ARG A 293 -3.00 10.95 -10.23
CA ARG A 293 -1.80 11.65 -10.64
C ARG A 293 -0.96 12.16 -9.48
N ASN A 294 -1.40 12.04 -8.23
CA ASN A 294 -0.49 12.28 -7.11
C ASN A 294 0.35 11.03 -6.78
N ARG A 295 1.11 10.54 -7.76
CA ARG A 295 2.08 9.43 -7.66
C ARG A 295 3.14 9.64 -6.58
N THR A 296 3.23 10.85 -6.04
CA THR A 296 4.21 11.26 -5.04
C THR A 296 3.83 10.87 -3.61
N SER A 297 2.59 10.43 -3.35
CA SER A 297 2.18 9.99 -2.02
C SER A 297 2.64 8.55 -1.72
N PRO A 298 3.22 8.26 -0.55
CA PRO A 298 3.63 6.90 -0.20
C PRO A 298 2.46 5.98 0.13
N PHE A 299 1.32 6.52 0.59
CA PHE A 299 0.13 5.75 0.95
C PHE A 299 -1.13 6.44 0.44
N ALA A 300 -1.77 5.90 -0.59
CA ALA A 300 -2.87 6.57 -1.28
C ALA A 300 -4.17 5.76 -1.20
N PHE A 301 -5.30 6.41 -0.92
CA PHE A 301 -6.61 5.77 -1.05
C PHE A 301 -7.06 5.80 -2.51
N THR A 302 -7.18 4.63 -3.14
CA THR A 302 -7.54 4.50 -4.56
C THR A 302 -8.94 3.90 -4.73
N GLY A 303 -9.92 4.59 -4.14
CA GLY A 303 -11.35 4.34 -4.30
C GLY A 303 -11.95 3.28 -3.38
N ASN A 304 -11.30 2.13 -3.23
CA ASN A 304 -11.80 1.03 -2.39
C ASN A 304 -10.72 0.24 -1.64
N LYS A 305 -9.50 0.77 -1.62
CA LYS A 305 -8.29 0.16 -1.09
C LYS A 305 -7.27 1.26 -0.81
N PHE A 306 -6.26 0.96 -0.01
CA PHE A 306 -5.07 1.81 0.10
C PHE A 306 -3.92 1.17 -0.67
N GLU A 307 -3.13 2.00 -1.32
CA GLU A 307 -1.97 1.62 -2.10
C GLU A 307 -0.71 2.12 -1.40
N LEU A 308 0.14 1.20 -0.95
CA LEU A 308 1.46 1.53 -0.39
C LEU A 308 2.51 1.53 -1.52
N ARG A 309 2.85 2.72 -2.00
CA ARG A 309 3.78 2.97 -3.12
C ARG A 309 5.25 2.96 -2.72
N ALA A 310 5.53 3.11 -1.43
CA ALA A 310 6.89 3.21 -0.91
C ALA A 310 7.69 1.90 -0.96
N VAL A 311 7.07 0.75 -1.25
CA VAL A 311 7.73 -0.55 -1.25
C VAL A 311 8.63 -0.70 -2.48
N GLY A 312 9.86 -1.18 -2.28
CA GLY A 312 10.84 -1.42 -3.34
C GLY A 312 10.51 -2.66 -4.18
N SER A 313 10.85 -2.64 -5.48
CA SER A 313 10.63 -3.72 -6.44
C SER A 313 11.23 -5.07 -6.04
N SER A 314 12.35 -5.09 -5.31
CA SER A 314 12.99 -6.34 -4.86
C SER A 314 12.49 -6.82 -3.49
N ALA A 315 11.79 -5.96 -2.74
CA ALA A 315 11.39 -6.24 -1.37
C ALA A 315 10.36 -7.38 -1.28
N ASN A 316 10.39 -8.13 -0.18
CA ASN A 316 9.30 -9.04 0.16
C ASN A 316 8.16 -8.24 0.80
N SER A 317 6.99 -8.18 0.15
CA SER A 317 5.82 -7.45 0.64
C SER A 317 5.33 -7.92 2.01
N ALA A 318 5.70 -9.12 2.49
CA ALA A 318 5.40 -9.56 3.85
C ALA A 318 5.95 -8.62 4.94
N SER A 319 7.11 -7.98 4.74
CA SER A 319 7.68 -7.04 5.72
C SER A 319 6.74 -5.85 5.97
N PRO A 320 6.44 -4.99 4.97
CA PRO A 320 5.53 -3.87 5.17
C PRO A 320 4.10 -4.30 5.48
N MET A 321 3.64 -5.44 4.94
CA MET A 321 2.29 -5.91 5.22
C MET A 321 2.14 -6.46 6.64
N THR A 322 3.17 -7.06 7.22
CA THR A 322 3.15 -7.45 8.64
C THR A 322 2.94 -6.21 9.52
N ILE A 323 3.70 -5.15 9.26
CA ILE A 323 3.58 -3.90 10.02
C ILE A 323 2.21 -3.25 9.80
N LEU A 324 1.78 -3.06 8.54
CA LEU A 324 0.51 -2.39 8.23
C LEU A 324 -0.69 -3.11 8.87
N ASN A 325 -0.77 -4.45 8.74
CA ASN A 325 -1.87 -5.20 9.34
C ASN A 325 -1.82 -5.16 10.88
N LEU A 326 -0.63 -5.17 11.48
CA LEU A 326 -0.47 -5.12 12.94
C LEU A 326 -0.86 -3.75 13.53
N ILE A 327 -0.43 -2.65 12.91
CA ILE A 327 -0.76 -1.29 13.39
C ILE A 327 -2.25 -1.02 13.25
N VAL A 328 -2.89 -1.50 12.17
CA VAL A 328 -4.34 -1.41 11.99
C VAL A 328 -5.06 -2.27 13.02
N ALA A 329 -4.57 -3.48 13.30
CA ALA A 329 -5.15 -4.35 14.32
C ALA A 329 -5.10 -3.72 15.72
N ASP A 330 -3.97 -3.10 16.10
CA ASP A 330 -3.83 -2.39 17.36
C ASP A 330 -4.81 -1.20 17.44
N GLN A 331 -4.88 -0.40 16.38
CA GLN A 331 -5.76 0.74 16.29
C GLN A 331 -7.25 0.36 16.37
N LEU A 332 -7.66 -0.75 15.75
CA LEU A 332 -9.03 -1.26 15.86
C LEU A 332 -9.37 -1.74 17.28
N LYS A 333 -8.41 -2.31 18.01
CA LYS A 333 -8.60 -2.66 19.44
C LYS A 333 -8.79 -1.41 20.29
N LYS A 334 -7.96 -0.38 20.09
CA LYS A 334 -8.11 0.93 20.75
C LYS A 334 -9.48 1.54 20.46
N PHE A 335 -9.91 1.52 19.20
CA PHE A 335 -11.23 2.01 18.78
C PHE A 335 -12.38 1.29 19.49
N LYS A 336 -12.34 -0.05 19.54
CA LYS A 336 -13.35 -0.88 20.25
C LYS A 336 -13.47 -0.44 21.72
N ILE A 337 -12.34 -0.29 22.41
CA ILE A 337 -12.30 0.12 23.82
C ILE A 337 -12.94 1.50 24.00
N ASP A 338 -12.60 2.46 23.14
CA ASP A 338 -13.10 3.82 23.22
C ASP A 338 -14.61 3.91 22.95
N VAL A 339 -15.12 3.18 21.96
CA VAL A 339 -16.55 3.12 21.64
C VAL A 339 -17.33 2.44 22.77
N ASP A 340 -16.85 1.29 23.26
CA ASP A 340 -17.49 0.58 24.37
C ASP A 340 -17.54 1.42 25.64
N LYS A 341 -16.51 2.23 25.91
CA LYS A 341 -16.47 3.15 27.05
C LYS A 341 -17.57 4.20 26.98
N LEU A 342 -17.87 4.72 25.79
CA LEU A 342 -18.99 5.66 25.60
C LEU A 342 -20.35 4.95 25.70
N MET A 343 -20.48 3.76 25.11
CA MET A 343 -21.70 2.96 25.21
C MET A 343 -22.03 2.59 26.67
N LYS A 344 -21.03 2.23 27.48
CA LYS A 344 -21.19 1.97 28.93
C LYS A 344 -21.62 3.21 29.71
N LYS A 345 -21.31 4.42 29.22
CA LYS A 345 -21.78 5.70 29.79
C LYS A 345 -23.20 6.07 29.37
N GLY A 346 -23.86 5.24 28.56
CA GLY A 346 -25.25 5.43 28.12
C GLY A 346 -25.40 6.06 26.74
N GLU A 347 -24.30 6.29 26.01
CA GLU A 347 -24.38 6.78 24.62
C GLU A 347 -24.92 5.68 23.69
N LYS A 348 -25.80 6.07 22.75
CA LYS A 348 -26.25 5.14 21.70
C LYS A 348 -25.06 4.72 20.83
N LYS A 349 -25.06 3.46 20.38
CA LYS A 349 -23.96 2.86 19.58
C LYS A 349 -23.49 3.75 18.42
N ASP A 350 -24.41 4.22 17.57
CA ASP A 350 -24.05 5.01 16.39
C ASP A 350 -23.52 6.42 16.77
N VAL A 351 -23.97 6.98 17.90
CA VAL A 351 -23.45 8.25 18.46
C VAL A 351 -22.03 8.04 18.99
N ALA A 352 -21.80 6.96 19.73
CA ALA A 352 -20.49 6.60 20.27
C ALA A 352 -19.46 6.40 19.14
N LEU A 353 -19.84 5.68 18.08
CA LEU A 353 -19.02 5.50 16.88
C LEU A 353 -18.63 6.84 16.27
N MET A 354 -19.59 7.72 15.99
CA MET A 354 -19.32 9.02 15.37
C MET A 354 -18.47 9.95 16.24
N LEU A 355 -18.64 9.92 17.56
CA LEU A 355 -17.81 10.70 18.48
C LEU A 355 -16.33 10.26 18.43
N VAL A 356 -16.08 8.95 18.42
CA VAL A 356 -14.72 8.42 18.33
C VAL A 356 -14.10 8.67 16.96
N ILE A 357 -14.85 8.43 15.87
CA ILE A 357 -14.42 8.73 14.49
C ILE A 357 -14.01 10.19 14.37
N LYS A 358 -14.88 11.11 14.81
CA LYS A 358 -14.62 12.54 14.78
C LYS A 358 -13.34 12.92 15.53
N ARG A 359 -13.12 12.33 16.71
CA ARG A 359 -11.91 12.56 17.49
C ARG A 359 -10.67 12.06 16.74
N TYR A 360 -10.72 10.86 16.16
CA TYR A 360 -9.58 10.29 15.43
C TYR A 360 -9.26 11.07 14.15
N ILE A 361 -10.26 11.57 13.42
CA ILE A 361 -10.04 12.47 12.26
C ILE A 361 -9.20 13.69 12.68
N LYS A 362 -9.54 14.30 13.82
CA LYS A 362 -8.81 15.46 14.34
C LYS A 362 -7.39 15.09 14.76
N GLU A 363 -7.22 13.97 15.46
CA GLU A 363 -5.92 13.54 15.96
C GLU A 363 -4.97 13.13 14.83
N SER A 364 -5.47 12.52 13.75
CA SER A 364 -4.65 12.07 12.63
C SER A 364 -4.54 13.09 11.50
N LYS A 365 -5.00 14.33 11.69
CA LYS A 365 -5.08 15.33 10.62
C LYS A 365 -3.74 15.61 9.95
N ASN A 366 -2.66 15.62 10.72
CA ASN A 366 -1.33 15.99 10.26
C ASN A 366 -0.77 15.05 9.17
N ILE A 367 -1.18 13.76 9.15
CA ILE A 367 -0.70 12.78 8.17
C ILE A 367 -1.30 12.98 6.77
N ARG A 368 -2.44 13.68 6.66
CA ARG A 368 -3.18 13.85 5.40
C ARG A 368 -2.50 14.91 4.54
N PHE A 369 -2.18 14.55 3.29
CA PHE A 369 -1.53 15.46 2.36
C PHE A 369 -1.96 15.19 0.92
N GLU A 370 -2.50 16.23 0.28
CA GLU A 370 -3.06 16.17 -1.09
C GLU A 370 -2.15 16.83 -2.15
N GLY A 371 -1.03 17.44 -1.71
CA GLY A 371 -0.13 18.22 -2.57
C GLY A 371 1.04 17.42 -3.16
N ASN A 372 1.98 18.13 -3.79
CA ASN A 372 3.18 17.52 -4.37
C ASN A 372 4.19 17.10 -3.27
N GLY A 373 4.40 15.79 -3.11
CA GLY A 373 5.32 15.22 -2.13
C GLY A 373 6.81 15.46 -2.41
N TYR A 374 7.18 15.95 -3.59
CA TYR A 374 8.58 16.25 -3.94
C TYR A 374 9.00 17.68 -3.60
N SER A 375 8.07 18.52 -3.20
CA SER A 375 8.34 19.94 -3.05
C SER A 375 9.11 20.22 -1.75
N ASP A 376 10.05 21.17 -1.77
CA ASP A 376 10.77 21.60 -0.57
C ASP A 376 9.81 22.20 0.47
N GLU A 377 8.68 22.75 0.00
CA GLU A 377 7.61 23.21 0.87
C GLU A 377 6.99 22.06 1.65
N TRP A 378 6.76 20.90 1.02
CA TRP A 378 6.25 19.72 1.73
C TRP A 378 7.23 19.20 2.77
N GLU A 379 8.53 19.17 2.49
CA GLU A 379 9.53 18.73 3.48
C GLU A 379 9.48 19.59 4.76
N LYS A 380 9.41 20.92 4.61
CA LYS A 380 9.31 21.87 5.72
C LYS A 380 7.96 21.78 6.44
N GLU A 381 6.88 21.63 5.68
CA GLU A 381 5.54 21.51 6.24
C GLU A 381 5.36 20.20 7.02
N ALA A 382 5.87 19.09 6.49
CA ALA A 382 5.86 17.79 7.15
C ALA A 382 6.59 17.84 8.50
N GLU A 383 7.77 18.48 8.54
CA GLU A 383 8.51 18.69 9.78
C GLU A 383 7.71 19.53 10.79
N ALA A 384 7.09 20.63 10.35
CA ALA A 384 6.22 21.46 11.21
C ALA A 384 4.98 20.71 11.72
N ARG A 385 4.50 19.72 10.97
CA ARG A 385 3.40 18.81 11.34
C ARG A 385 3.86 17.66 12.23
N GLY A 386 5.16 17.50 12.47
CA GLY A 386 5.75 16.42 13.27
C GLY A 386 5.90 15.09 12.53
N LEU A 387 5.95 15.10 11.20
CA LEU A 387 6.19 13.91 10.39
C LEU A 387 7.70 13.73 10.12
N SER A 388 8.22 12.53 10.41
CA SER A 388 9.64 12.23 10.27
C SER A 388 10.05 12.05 8.80
N ASN A 389 11.30 12.43 8.47
CA ASN A 389 11.88 12.24 7.14
C ASN A 389 13.18 11.42 7.20
N PHE A 390 13.07 10.10 7.36
CA PHE A 390 14.23 9.21 7.40
C PHE A 390 14.72 8.85 5.98
N LYS A 391 15.57 9.72 5.42
CA LYS A 391 16.12 9.55 4.05
C LYS A 391 17.05 8.34 3.88
N THR A 392 17.58 7.77 4.97
CA THR A 392 18.59 6.69 4.93
C THR A 392 18.17 5.50 5.76
N THR A 393 18.49 4.30 5.29
CA THR A 393 18.16 3.03 5.92
C THR A 393 18.61 2.92 7.38
N PRO A 394 19.85 3.24 7.78
CA PRO A 394 20.26 3.11 9.19
C PRO A 394 19.34 3.87 10.15
N LYS A 395 19.11 5.17 9.87
CA LYS A 395 18.21 6.01 10.68
C LYS A 395 16.77 5.52 10.67
N ALA A 396 16.30 4.98 9.55
CA ALA A 396 14.95 4.44 9.45
C ALA A 396 14.79 3.16 10.29
N LEU A 397 15.83 2.32 10.35
CA LEU A 397 15.80 1.06 11.09
C LEU A 397 15.98 1.23 12.61
N ASP A 398 16.57 2.33 13.09
CA ASP A 398 16.68 2.65 14.53
C ASP A 398 15.32 2.77 15.26
N VAL A 399 14.22 2.79 14.50
CA VAL A 399 12.84 2.84 14.99
C VAL A 399 12.28 1.46 15.38
N MET A 400 12.80 0.37 14.78
CA MET A 400 12.36 -1.00 15.06
C MET A 400 12.94 -1.52 16.37
#